data_AF-G0QGM4-F1
#
_entry.id   AF-G0QGM4-F1
#
_cell.length_a   1.000
_cell.length_b   1.000
_cell.length_c   1.000
_cell.angle_alpha   90.00
_cell.angle_beta   90.00
_cell.angle_gamma   90.00
#
_symmetry.space_group_name_H-M   'P 1'
#
loop_
_entity.id
_entity.type
_entity.pdbx_description
1 polymer ?
#
loop_
_entity_poly.entity_id
_entity_poly.type
_entity_poly.pdbx_seq_one_letter_code
_entity_poly.pdbx_strand_id
1 'polypeptide(L)'
;MLGDTVANMAQHLSYEVEVQDYINDLGRQSARTVYAHENFKQELSEDELEKKNDFWIGKLYSEAGTHLEENLEDEEKVQKVIQEIEEGDNHTSKLKDEMVEKSLKGQLQTAYNTNIF
;
A
#
# COMPACT_ATOMS: atom_id res chain seq x y z
N MET A 1 17.87 0.55 -3.33
CA MET A 1 19.14 0.61 -4.09
C MET A 1 19.92 1.88 -3.78
N LEU A 2 19.52 3.08 -4.23
CA LEU A 2 20.34 4.29 -4.02
C LEU A 2 20.52 4.64 -2.54
N GLY A 3 19.42 4.70 -1.76
CA GLY A 3 19.48 4.97 -0.32
C GLY A 3 20.32 3.94 0.43
N ASP A 4 20.13 2.66 0.13
CA ASP A 4 20.90 1.54 0.68
C ASP A 4 22.41 1.66 0.37
N THR A 5 22.78 2.00 -0.88
CA THR A 5 24.18 2.22 -1.26
C THR A 5 24.79 3.38 -0.46
N VAL A 6 24.08 4.49 -0.31
CA VAL A 6 24.54 5.64 0.48
C VAL A 6 24.70 5.28 1.95
N ALA A 7 23.73 4.57 2.53
CA ALA A 7 23.79 4.10 3.92
C ALA A 7 25.00 3.18 4.16
N ASN A 8 25.21 2.19 3.28
CA ASN A 8 26.34 1.27 3.33
C ASN A 8 27.69 2.01 3.24
N MET A 9 27.81 2.99 2.34
CA MET A 9 29.02 3.81 2.22
C MET A 9 29.27 4.63 3.49
N ALA A 10 28.25 5.26 4.06
CA ALA A 10 28.38 6.06 5.27
C ALA A 10 28.76 5.19 6.48
N GLN A 11 28.15 4.01 6.65
CA GLN A 11 28.54 3.05 7.68
C GLN A 11 29.98 2.59 7.51
N HIS A 12 30.43 2.33 6.27
CA HIS A 12 31.82 1.97 5.98
C HIS A 12 32.82 3.07 6.38
N LEU A 13 32.39 4.34 6.33
CA LEU A 13 33.16 5.50 6.79
C LEU A 13 33.03 5.77 8.30
N SER A 14 32.46 4.83 9.07
CA SER A 14 32.27 4.91 10.52
C SER A 14 31.30 6.01 10.99
N TYR A 15 30.37 6.45 10.12
CA TYR A 15 29.24 7.26 10.56
C TYR A 15 28.20 6.39 11.26
N GLU A 16 27.53 6.96 12.26
CA GLU A 16 26.29 6.41 12.81
C GLU A 16 25.15 6.68 11.81
N VAL A 17 24.48 5.62 11.37
CA VAL A 17 23.45 5.69 10.32
C VAL A 17 22.20 4.95 10.78
N GLU A 18 21.07 5.63 10.73
CA GLU A 18 19.73 5.06 10.89
C GLU A 18 19.02 5.12 9.54
N VAL A 19 18.51 3.98 9.06
CA VAL A 19 17.72 3.91 7.83
C VAL A 19 16.24 3.90 8.20
N GLN A 20 15.47 4.85 7.65
CA GLN A 20 14.02 4.92 7.84
C GLN A 20 13.33 4.83 6.49
N ASP A 21 12.36 3.93 6.37
CA ASP A 21 11.48 3.82 5.21
C ASP A 21 10.19 4.62 5.46
N TYR A 22 10.03 5.75 4.75
CA TYR A 22 8.88 6.62 4.91
C TYR A 22 7.71 6.10 4.06
N ILE A 23 6.84 5.31 4.68
CA ILE A 23 5.65 4.78 4.04
C ILE A 23 4.56 5.85 3.97
N ASN A 24 4.13 6.20 2.76
CA ASN A 24 3.00 7.11 2.57
C ASN A 24 1.68 6.30 2.53
N ASP A 25 1.12 6.03 3.70
CA ASP A 25 -0.12 5.28 3.86
C ASP A 25 -1.34 6.18 4.20
N LEU A 26 -1.17 7.49 4.06
CA LEU A 26 -2.17 8.49 4.45
C LEU A 26 -3.01 8.99 3.26
N GLY A 27 -4.24 9.36 3.58
CA GLY A 27 -5.14 10.09 2.68
C GLY A 27 -5.74 9.26 1.55
N ARG A 28 -5.85 9.89 0.37
CA ARG A 28 -6.68 9.39 -0.73
C ARG A 28 -6.22 8.05 -1.33
N GLN A 29 -4.92 7.78 -1.34
CA GLN A 29 -4.41 6.54 -1.95
C GLN A 29 -4.79 5.31 -1.12
N SER A 30 -4.63 5.37 0.20
CA SER A 30 -5.04 4.28 1.10
C SER A 30 -6.56 4.13 1.14
N ALA A 31 -7.32 5.23 1.10
CA ALA A 31 -8.77 5.18 0.94
C ALA A 31 -9.20 4.51 -0.38
N ARG A 32 -8.54 4.80 -1.50
CA ARG A 32 -8.81 4.13 -2.78
C ARG A 32 -8.55 2.64 -2.71
N THR A 33 -7.48 2.20 -2.04
CA THR A 33 -7.21 0.78 -1.83
C THR A 33 -8.30 0.10 -1.00
N VAL A 34 -8.81 0.75 0.04
CA VAL A 34 -9.92 0.22 0.85
C VAL A 34 -11.21 0.14 0.03
N TYR A 35 -11.54 1.21 -0.70
CA TYR A 35 -12.67 1.19 -1.64
C TYR A 35 -12.54 0.06 -2.66
N ALA A 36 -11.34 -0.11 -3.22
CA ALA A 36 -11.04 -1.15 -4.19
C ALA A 36 -11.26 -2.55 -3.60
N HIS A 37 -10.83 -2.76 -2.36
CA HIS A 37 -11.05 -4.02 -1.64
C HIS A 37 -12.52 -4.34 -1.43
N GLU A 38 -13.32 -3.37 -1.00
CA GLU A 38 -14.73 -3.62 -0.72
C GLU A 38 -15.56 -3.86 -1.99
N ASN A 39 -15.17 -3.27 -3.13
CA ASN A 39 -15.97 -3.30 -4.35
C ASN A 39 -15.45 -4.29 -5.40
N PHE A 40 -14.14 -4.54 -5.48
CA PHE A 40 -13.52 -5.27 -6.60
C PHE A 40 -12.78 -6.54 -6.19
N LYS A 41 -12.70 -6.88 -4.88
CA LYS A 41 -11.96 -8.08 -4.44
C LYS A 41 -12.44 -9.38 -5.09
N GLN A 42 -13.72 -9.47 -5.46
CA GLN A 42 -14.31 -10.65 -6.09
C GLN A 42 -13.95 -10.78 -7.58
N GLU A 43 -13.47 -9.70 -8.20
CA GLU A 43 -13.06 -9.69 -9.61
C GLU A 43 -11.63 -10.23 -9.79
N LEU A 44 -10.85 -10.31 -8.72
CA LEU A 44 -9.52 -10.89 -8.71
C LEU A 44 -9.57 -12.34 -8.20
N SER A 45 -8.90 -13.25 -8.90
CA SER A 45 -8.82 -14.66 -8.47
C SER A 45 -8.01 -14.80 -7.18
N GLU A 46 -8.45 -15.67 -6.27
CA GLU A 46 -7.71 -16.00 -5.03
C GLU A 46 -6.29 -16.51 -5.32
N ASP A 47 -6.09 -17.21 -6.45
CA ASP A 47 -4.77 -17.65 -6.95
C ASP A 47 -3.73 -16.53 -7.10
N GLU A 48 -4.16 -15.29 -7.29
CA GLU A 48 -3.27 -14.12 -7.42
C GLU A 48 -2.86 -13.59 -6.03
N LEU A 49 -3.74 -13.75 -5.05
CA LEU A 49 -3.53 -13.37 -3.65
C LEU A 49 -2.46 -14.26 -3.01
N GLU A 50 -2.41 -15.54 -3.41
CA GLU A 50 -1.39 -16.49 -2.94
C GLU A 50 0.03 -16.21 -3.48
N LYS A 51 0.17 -15.50 -4.61
CA LYS A 51 1.48 -15.25 -5.23
C LYS A 51 2.27 -14.16 -4.52
N LYS A 52 1.65 -13.00 -4.26
CA LYS A 52 2.32 -11.86 -3.61
C LYS A 52 1.32 -10.76 -3.21
N ASN A 53 1.30 -10.41 -1.92
CA ASN A 53 0.32 -9.48 -1.35
C ASN A 53 0.33 -8.08 -1.99
N ASP A 54 1.50 -7.47 -2.15
CA ASP A 54 1.65 -6.13 -2.74
C ASP A 54 1.27 -6.10 -4.22
N PHE A 55 1.52 -7.20 -4.94
CA PHE A 55 1.09 -7.34 -6.34
C PHE A 55 -0.43 -7.41 -6.46
N TRP A 56 -1.07 -8.22 -5.63
CA TRP A 56 -2.53 -8.33 -5.59
C TRP A 56 -3.19 -7.00 -5.23
N ILE A 57 -2.69 -6.30 -4.20
CA ILE A 57 -3.16 -4.96 -3.82
C ILE A 57 -2.96 -3.96 -4.97
N GLY A 58 -1.83 -4.03 -5.67
CA GLY A 58 -1.55 -3.17 -6.83
C GLY A 58 -2.55 -3.37 -7.97
N LYS A 59 -2.95 -4.61 -8.26
CA LYS A 59 -3.99 -4.91 -9.26
C LYS A 59 -5.36 -4.38 -8.85
N LEU A 60 -5.76 -4.63 -7.61
CA LEU A 60 -7.00 -4.13 -7.05
C LEU A 60 -7.09 -2.60 -7.16
N TYR A 61 -6.00 -1.90 -6.82
CA TYR A 61 -5.90 -0.46 -6.94
C TYR A 61 -5.99 0.02 -8.40
N SER A 62 -5.34 -0.68 -9.35
CA SER A 62 -5.43 -0.38 -10.79
C SER A 62 -6.88 -0.43 -11.26
N GLU A 63 -7.59 -1.49 -10.91
CA GLU A 63 -8.93 -1.75 -11.45
C GLU A 63 -9.96 -0.77 -10.87
N ALA A 64 -9.86 -0.47 -9.58
CA ALA A 64 -10.64 0.62 -8.99
C ALA A 64 -10.27 1.98 -9.59
N GLY A 65 -9.00 2.20 -9.94
CA GLY A 65 -8.54 3.42 -10.61
C GLY A 65 -9.22 3.61 -11.96
N THR A 66 -9.21 2.60 -12.82
CA THR A 66 -9.91 2.61 -14.11
C THR A 66 -11.41 2.84 -13.93
N HIS A 67 -12.04 2.14 -12.99
CA HIS A 67 -13.47 2.34 -12.71
C HIS A 67 -13.81 3.77 -12.27
N LEU A 68 -13.01 4.36 -11.38
CA LEU A 68 -13.23 5.73 -10.88
C LEU A 68 -12.97 6.80 -11.94
N GLU A 69 -12.08 6.54 -12.91
CA GLU A 69 -11.87 7.41 -14.06
C GLU A 69 -13.08 7.40 -15.01
N GLU A 70 -13.73 6.25 -15.17
CA GLU A 70 -14.93 6.09 -16.00
C GLU A 70 -16.22 6.55 -15.30
N ASN A 71 -16.27 6.49 -13.96
CA ASN A 71 -17.45 6.77 -13.15
C ASN A 71 -17.15 7.85 -12.10
N LEU A 72 -17.05 9.11 -12.54
CA LEU A 72 -16.69 10.24 -11.67
C LEU A 72 -17.63 10.45 -10.47
N GLU A 73 -18.88 9.99 -10.55
CA GLU A 73 -19.83 9.99 -9.42
C GLU A 73 -19.40 9.12 -8.24
N ASP A 74 -18.59 8.09 -8.49
CA ASP A 74 -18.09 7.19 -7.45
C ASP A 74 -16.93 7.80 -6.65
N GLU A 75 -16.38 8.93 -7.08
CA GLU A 75 -15.40 9.67 -6.28
C GLU A 75 -15.98 10.18 -4.95
N GLU A 76 -17.30 10.43 -4.87
CA GLU A 76 -17.95 10.74 -3.59
C GLU A 76 -17.89 9.56 -2.62
N LYS A 77 -17.87 8.30 -3.12
CA LYS A 77 -17.73 7.11 -2.27
C LYS A 77 -16.32 7.04 -1.68
N VAL A 78 -15.29 7.33 -2.47
CA VAL A 78 -13.90 7.41 -1.98
C VAL A 78 -13.76 8.50 -0.92
N GLN A 79 -14.41 9.65 -1.12
CA GLN A 79 -14.40 10.72 -0.13
C GLN A 79 -15.02 10.29 1.21
N LYS A 80 -16.09 9.49 1.19
CA LYS A 80 -16.66 8.90 2.42
C LYS A 80 -15.69 7.95 3.10
N VAL A 81 -14.99 7.10 2.34
CA VAL A 81 -13.96 6.20 2.88
C VAL A 81 -12.83 6.99 3.56
N ILE A 82 -12.40 8.13 3.00
CA ILE A 82 -11.41 9.01 3.65
C ILE A 82 -11.93 9.46 5.02
N GLN A 83 -13.16 9.97 5.07
CA GLN A 83 -13.76 10.44 6.33
C GLN A 83 -13.84 9.32 7.37
N GLU A 84 -14.28 8.13 6.97
CA GLU A 84 -14.31 6.96 7.85
C GLU A 84 -12.91 6.58 8.37
N ILE A 85 -11.87 6.62 7.52
CA ILE A 85 -10.50 6.36 7.97
C ILE A 85 -10.05 7.41 8.99
N GLU A 86 -10.38 8.69 8.77
CA GLU A 86 -10.03 9.80 9.66
C GLU A 86 -10.77 9.76 11.00
N GLU A 87 -12.02 9.27 11.04
CA GLU A 87 -12.77 9.04 12.28
C GLU A 87 -12.06 8.02 13.19
N GLY A 88 -11.37 7.05 12.61
CA GLY A 88 -10.65 6.01 13.33
C GLY A 88 -11.54 4.99 14.04
N ASP A 89 -10.91 3.96 14.60
CA ASP A 89 -11.52 2.91 15.43
C ASP A 89 -12.71 2.12 14.82
N ASN A 90 -12.95 2.26 13.52
CA ASN A 90 -14.00 1.57 12.79
C ASN A 90 -13.46 0.46 11.88
N HIS A 91 -14.37 -0.21 11.15
CA HIS A 91 -13.99 -1.28 10.24
C HIS A 91 -13.08 -0.79 9.11
N THR A 92 -13.40 0.36 8.52
CA THR A 92 -12.68 0.97 7.40
C THR A 92 -11.25 1.34 7.78
N SER A 93 -11.02 1.90 8.97
CA SER A 93 -9.67 2.24 9.45
C SER A 93 -8.83 0.97 9.68
N LYS A 94 -9.42 -0.08 10.28
CA LYS A 94 -8.73 -1.36 10.50
C LYS A 94 -8.40 -2.06 9.20
N LEU A 95 -9.30 -2.00 8.23
CA LEU A 95 -9.08 -2.54 6.89
C LEU A 95 -7.96 -1.78 6.16
N LYS A 96 -7.91 -0.45 6.30
CA LYS A 96 -6.78 0.37 5.79
C LYS A 96 -5.46 -0.14 6.36
N ASP A 97 -5.37 -0.35 7.67
CA ASP A 97 -4.13 -0.81 8.31
C ASP A 97 -3.74 -2.23 7.86
N GLU A 98 -4.71 -3.14 7.73
CA GLU A 98 -4.47 -4.50 7.22
C GLU A 98 -3.93 -4.48 5.79
N MET A 99 -4.50 -3.64 4.91
CA MET A 99 -4.05 -3.50 3.52
C MET A 99 -2.64 -2.92 3.45
N VAL A 100 -2.36 -1.89 4.25
CA VAL A 100 -1.01 -1.29 4.32
C VAL A 100 0.00 -2.31 4.81
N GLU A 101 -0.30 -3.06 5.87
CA GLU A 101 0.60 -4.08 6.41
C GLU A 101 0.87 -5.20 5.39
N LYS A 102 -0.16 -5.67 4.68
CA LYS A 102 -0.01 -6.68 3.61
C LYS A 102 0.87 -6.17 2.47
N SER A 103 0.66 -4.93 2.04
CA SER A 103 1.47 -4.29 0.99
C SER A 103 2.92 -4.16 1.44
N LEU A 104 3.14 -3.66 2.66
CA LEU A 104 4.48 -3.49 3.23
C LEU A 104 5.23 -4.81 3.32
N LYS A 105 4.59 -5.91 3.75
CA LYS A 105 5.22 -7.24 3.79
C LYS A 105 5.72 -7.69 2.41
N GLY A 106 4.94 -7.47 1.35
CA GLY A 106 5.34 -7.81 -0.02
C GLY A 106 6.50 -6.94 -0.55
N GLN A 107 6.49 -5.65 -0.20
CA GLN A 107 7.56 -4.71 -0.54
C GLN A 107 8.86 -5.06 0.21
N LEU A 108 8.79 -5.35 1.51
CA LEU A 108 9.93 -5.80 2.32
C LEU A 108 10.51 -7.12 1.81
N GLN A 109 9.68 -8.07 1.37
CA GLN A 109 10.17 -9.29 0.73
C GLN A 109 10.98 -8.98 -0.54
N THR A 110 10.58 -7.96 -1.30
CA THR A 110 11.30 -7.51 -2.50
C THR A 110 12.61 -6.84 -2.14
N ALA A 111 12.59 -5.92 -1.17
CA ALA A 111 13.78 -5.28 -0.63
C ALA A 111 14.80 -6.33 -0.18
N TYR A 112 14.36 -7.30 0.63
CA TYR A 112 15.19 -8.41 1.09
C TYR A 112 15.80 -9.23 -0.06
N ASN A 113 14.99 -9.61 -1.07
CA ASN A 113 15.48 -10.34 -2.24
C ASN A 113 16.52 -9.57 -3.07
N THR A 114 16.58 -8.25 -2.91
CA THR A 114 17.54 -7.36 -3.59
C THR A 114 18.70 -6.90 -2.68
N ASN A 115 18.85 -7.52 -1.51
CA ASN A 115 19.85 -7.17 -0.48
C ASN A 115 19.75 -5.72 0.01
N ILE A 116 18.52 -5.23 0.18
CA ILE A 116 18.24 -3.98 0.87
C ILE A 116 17.66 -4.34 2.24
N PHE A 117 18.29 -3.86 3.31
CA PHE A 117 17.91 -4.12 4.70
C PHE A 117 18.31 -2.98 5.64
#